data_AF-A0A1T5DDQ7-F1
#
_entry.id   AF-A0A1T5DDQ7-F1
#
_cell.length_a   1.000
_cell.length_b   1.000
_cell.length_c   1.000
_cell.angle_alpha   90.00
_cell.angle_beta   90.00
_cell.angle_gamma   90.00
#
_symmetry.space_group_name_H-M   'P 1'
#
loop_
_entity.id
_entity.type
_entity.pdbx_description
1 polymer ?
#
loop_
_entity_poly.entity_id
_entity_poly.type
_entity_poly.pdbx_seq_one_letter_code
_entity_poly.pdbx_strand_id
1 'polypeptide(L)'
;MVNTLVNILVLITLISIIMIVVFLLLAVFHFIKLDRIKALKMLKFTAIPIIFMILCMLAYWDISPEYEVNKANVANTSEKEPVAKVETEDVTWQDNVKEIASLNSPPTEKFDTIVAYAKKYPATKAEIKEFEDYIIAEYKNKKYLADVQNDEYMLGNIFKSTVVNRYYGEEETPINDFVFGFYQNSNYTFKGLESTNSNAIKYNERQMDNALVAIEN
;
A
#
# COMPACT_ATOMS: atom_id res chain seq x y z
N MET A 1 -31.24 -25.41 22.22
CA MET A 1 -31.14 -24.10 22.89
C MET A 1 -29.97 -23.26 22.35
N VAL A 2 -28.76 -23.83 22.22
CA VAL A 2 -27.57 -23.12 21.68
C VAL A 2 -27.77 -22.61 20.24
N ASN A 3 -28.28 -23.41 19.31
CA ASN A 3 -28.51 -22.97 17.92
C ASN A 3 -29.54 -21.83 17.80
N THR A 4 -30.54 -21.80 18.69
CA THR A 4 -31.55 -20.73 18.70
C THR A 4 -30.92 -19.40 19.15
N LEU A 5 -30.04 -19.43 20.15
CA LEU A 5 -29.34 -18.25 20.64
C LEU A 5 -28.35 -17.68 19.60
N VAL A 6 -27.61 -18.57 18.92
CA VAL A 6 -26.67 -18.18 17.84
C VAL A 6 -27.41 -17.53 16.68
N ASN A 7 -28.55 -18.09 16.25
CA ASN A 7 -29.34 -17.51 15.16
C ASN A 7 -29.91 -16.14 15.51
N ILE A 8 -30.32 -15.93 16.77
CA ILE A 8 -30.78 -14.62 17.25
C ILE A 8 -29.63 -13.61 17.22
N LEU A 9 -28.42 -14.01 17.63
CA LEU A 9 -27.25 -13.13 17.62
C LEU A 9 -26.83 -12.75 16.19
N VAL A 10 -26.85 -13.70 15.26
CA VAL A 10 -26.58 -13.44 13.83
C VAL A 10 -27.63 -12.49 13.25
N LEU A 11 -28.91 -12.64 13.61
CA LEU A 11 -29.96 -11.75 13.13
C LEU A 11 -29.78 -10.32 13.67
N ILE A 12 -29.44 -10.16 14.95
CA ILE A 12 -29.19 -8.85 15.56
C ILE A 12 -28.00 -8.15 14.91
N THR A 13 -26.91 -8.88 14.66
CA THR A 13 -25.72 -8.32 13.99
C THR A 13 -26.03 -7.90 12.56
N LEU A 14 -26.79 -8.70 11.81
CA LEU A 14 -27.19 -8.36 10.44
C LEU A 14 -28.08 -7.10 10.39
N ILE A 15 -29.04 -6.99 11.32
CA ILE A 15 -29.90 -5.80 11.45
C ILE A 15 -29.06 -4.57 11.80
N SER A 16 -28.08 -4.70 12.71
CA SER A 16 -27.19 -3.61 13.09
C SER A 16 -26.38 -3.10 11.90
N ILE A 17 -25.82 -4.00 11.08
CA ILE A 17 -25.08 -3.63 9.86
C ILE A 17 -25.98 -2.89 8.88
N ILE A 18 -27.20 -3.38 8.65
CA ILE A 18 -28.17 -2.72 7.76
C ILE A 18 -28.50 -1.32 8.25
N MET A 19 -28.73 -1.15 9.56
CA MET A 19 -29.00 0.16 10.16
C MET A 19 -27.84 1.14 9.99
N ILE A 20 -26.59 0.67 10.15
CA ILE A 20 -25.39 1.48 9.93
C ILE A 20 -25.30 1.92 8.46
N VAL A 21 -25.52 1.00 7.51
CA VAL A 21 -25.47 1.31 6.07
C VAL A 21 -26.56 2.33 5.70
N VAL A 22 -27.79 2.15 6.18
CA VAL A 22 -28.89 3.11 5.94
C VAL A 22 -28.55 4.49 6.52
N PHE A 23 -27.97 4.54 7.73
CA PHE A 23 -27.59 5.80 8.35
C PHE A 23 -26.48 6.52 7.57
N LEU A 24 -25.48 5.79 7.08
CA LEU A 24 -24.42 6.32 6.23
C LEU A 24 -24.97 6.87 4.91
N LEU A 25 -25.88 6.14 4.26
CA LEU A 25 -26.51 6.59 3.02
C LEU A 25 -27.34 7.87 3.23
N LEU A 26 -28.08 7.98 4.33
CA LEU A 26 -28.82 9.19 4.69
C LEU A 26 -27.86 10.35 4.99
N ALA A 27 -26.75 10.11 5.68
CA ALA A 27 -25.73 11.12 5.94
C ALA A 27 -25.09 11.64 4.64
N VAL A 28 -24.75 10.75 3.70
CA VAL A 28 -24.22 11.11 2.38
C VAL A 28 -25.27 11.87 1.56
N PHE A 29 -26.52 11.42 1.53
CA PHE A 29 -27.60 12.10 0.81
C PHE A 29 -27.86 13.50 1.38
N HIS A 30 -27.83 13.64 2.70
CA HIS A 30 -27.96 14.94 3.35
C HIS A 30 -26.75 15.83 3.01
N PHE A 31 -25.53 15.28 3.08
CA PHE A 31 -24.30 15.99 2.74
C PHE A 31 -24.29 16.53 1.30
N ILE A 32 -24.77 15.75 0.32
CA ILE A 32 -24.88 16.17 -1.08
C ILE A 32 -25.85 17.35 -1.26
N LYS A 33 -26.89 17.44 -0.42
CA LYS A 33 -27.91 18.51 -0.48
C LYS A 33 -27.54 19.77 0.31
N LEU A 34 -26.41 19.81 1.03
CA LEU A 34 -26.07 20.94 1.88
C LEU A 34 -25.04 21.88 1.23
N ASP A 35 -25.32 23.19 1.31
CA ASP A 35 -24.37 24.23 0.96
C ASP A 35 -23.04 24.06 1.71
N ARG A 36 -21.91 24.34 1.03
CA ARG A 36 -20.54 24.15 1.54
C ARG A 36 -20.30 24.70 2.96
N ILE A 37 -20.97 25.79 3.33
CA ILE A 37 -20.85 26.44 4.65
C ILE A 37 -21.49 25.61 5.77
N LYS A 38 -22.57 24.87 5.48
CA LYS A 38 -23.28 24.04 6.45
C LYS A 38 -22.66 22.64 6.57
N ALA A 39 -22.09 22.12 5.48
CA ALA A 39 -21.33 20.87 5.46
C ALA A 39 -20.13 20.90 6.44
N LEU A 40 -19.41 22.01 6.48
CA LEU A 40 -18.25 22.20 7.36
C LEU A 40 -18.62 22.21 8.86
N LYS A 41 -19.83 22.71 9.19
CA LYS A 41 -20.35 22.69 10.57
C LYS A 41 -20.80 21.30 10.99
N MET A 42 -21.35 20.49 10.09
CA MET A 42 -21.76 19.11 10.38
C MET A 42 -20.61 18.10 10.45
N LEU A 43 -19.48 18.36 9.78
CA LEU A 43 -18.28 17.53 9.88
C LEU A 43 -17.76 17.41 11.34
N LYS A 44 -17.90 18.49 12.12
CA LYS A 44 -17.50 18.50 13.54
C LYS A 44 -18.37 17.59 14.43
N PHE A 45 -19.61 17.34 14.04
CA PHE A 45 -20.53 16.47 14.79
C PHE A 45 -20.47 15.00 14.37
N THR A 46 -19.99 14.72 13.16
CA THR A 46 -19.87 13.36 12.60
C THR A 46 -18.50 12.71 12.84
N ALA A 47 -17.45 13.49 13.12
CA ALA A 47 -16.15 12.97 13.50
C ALA A 47 -16.16 12.21 14.85
N ILE A 48 -17.00 12.66 15.79
CA ILE A 48 -17.10 12.09 17.14
C ILE A 48 -17.49 10.59 17.14
N PRO A 49 -18.56 10.15 16.44
CA PRO A 49 -18.91 8.72 16.40
C PRO A 49 -17.89 7.85 15.63
N ILE A 50 -17.17 8.42 14.66
CA ILE A 50 -16.09 7.69 13.94
C ILE A 50 -14.91 7.42 14.87
N ILE A 51 -14.50 8.42 15.66
CA ILE A 51 -13.46 8.27 16.68
C ILE A 51 -13.88 7.23 17.73
N PHE A 52 -15.15 7.25 18.15
CA PHE A 52 -15.69 6.27 19.09
C PHE A 52 -15.68 4.84 18.50
N MET A 53 -16.01 4.68 17.21
CA MET A 53 -15.96 3.39 16.52
C MET A 53 -14.53 2.84 16.42
N ILE A 54 -13.54 3.69 16.13
CA ILE A 54 -12.12 3.31 16.09
C ILE A 54 -11.64 2.86 17.48
N LEU A 55 -12.03 3.59 18.54
CA LEU A 55 -11.73 3.19 19.91
C LEU A 55 -12.35 1.83 20.28
N CYS A 56 -13.57 1.54 19.81
CA CYS A 56 -14.19 0.22 20.00
C CYS A 56 -13.45 -0.89 19.25
N MET A 57 -12.91 -0.63 18.04
CA MET A 57 -12.11 -1.60 17.29
C MET A 57 -10.74 -1.86 17.96
N LEU A 58 -10.11 -0.82 18.52
CA LEU A 58 -8.85 -0.97 19.27
C LEU A 58 -9.06 -1.75 20.58
N ALA A 59 -10.14 -1.48 21.31
CA ALA A 59 -10.49 -2.24 22.51
C ALA A 59 -10.82 -3.72 22.22
N TYR A 60 -11.24 -4.04 20.99
CA TYR A 60 -11.48 -5.42 20.56
C TYR A 60 -10.18 -6.20 20.31
N TRP A 61 -9.09 -5.49 19.98
CA TRP A 61 -7.77 -6.09 19.77
C TRP A 61 -7.16 -6.65 21.07
N ASP A 62 -7.42 -6.01 22.22
CA ASP A 62 -6.96 -6.47 23.55
C ASP A 62 -7.71 -7.71 24.08
N ILE A 63 -8.83 -8.11 23.47
CA ILE A 63 -9.69 -9.22 23.95
C ILE A 63 -9.54 -10.49 23.09
N SER A 64 -8.80 -10.43 21.98
CA SER A 64 -8.59 -11.60 21.12
C SER A 64 -7.54 -12.54 21.71
N PRO A 65 -7.86 -13.81 22.02
CA PRO A 65 -6.88 -14.76 22.53
C PRO A 65 -5.80 -15.03 21.48
N GLU A 66 -4.55 -14.83 21.90
CA GLU A 66 -3.33 -15.02 21.13
C GLU A 66 -3.18 -16.49 20.71
N TYR A 67 -3.04 -16.73 19.40
CA TYR A 67 -2.85 -18.06 18.84
C TYR A 67 -1.35 -18.37 18.84
N GLU A 68 -0.88 -19.14 19.83
CA GLU A 68 0.50 -19.60 19.88
C GLU A 68 0.79 -20.60 18.74
N VAL A 69 1.76 -20.24 17.88
CA VAL A 69 2.41 -21.18 16.96
C VAL A 69 3.80 -21.49 17.50
N ASN A 70 3.98 -22.75 17.85
CA ASN A 70 5.18 -23.39 18.40
C ASN A 70 6.46 -23.05 17.63
N LYS A 71 7.44 -22.46 18.32
CA LYS A 71 8.86 -22.46 17.93
C LYS A 71 9.59 -23.54 18.72
N ALA A 72 9.89 -24.65 18.07
CA ALA A 72 10.97 -25.55 18.47
C ALA A 72 12.29 -25.03 17.88
N ASN A 73 13.36 -25.03 18.69
CA ASN A 73 14.78 -25.29 18.34
C ASN A 73 15.59 -25.07 19.63
N VAL A 74 16.03 -26.14 20.31
CA VAL A 74 17.29 -26.89 20.10
C VAL A 74 18.50 -25.97 20.12
N ALA A 75 19.32 -26.17 21.15
CA ALA A 75 20.56 -25.46 21.43
C ALA A 75 21.78 -26.27 20.96
N ASN A 76 22.84 -25.51 20.62
CA ASN A 76 24.27 -25.81 20.75
C ASN A 76 24.89 -26.77 19.69
N THR A 77 26.13 -26.64 19.19
CA THR A 77 27.34 -25.91 19.61
C THR A 77 28.27 -25.69 18.39
N SER A 78 29.10 -24.64 18.49
CA SER A 78 30.26 -24.22 17.69
C SER A 78 31.29 -25.30 17.30
N GLU A 79 31.91 -25.14 16.10
CA GLU A 79 33.35 -25.40 15.88
C GLU A 79 33.90 -24.54 14.71
N LYS A 80 35.10 -23.98 14.87
CA LYS A 80 35.83 -23.09 13.94
C LYS A 80 36.90 -23.90 13.19
N GLU A 81 37.02 -23.71 11.87
CA GLU A 81 38.31 -23.63 11.15
C GLU A 81 38.14 -22.84 9.82
N PRO A 82 39.23 -22.26 9.24
CA PRO A 82 39.15 -21.10 8.35
C PRO A 82 39.27 -21.42 6.84
N VAL A 83 39.08 -20.36 6.03
CA VAL A 83 39.28 -20.24 4.56
C VAL A 83 38.04 -20.70 3.77
N ALA A 84 37.38 -19.89 2.93
CA ALA A 84 37.89 -18.91 1.98
C ALA A 84 37.06 -17.61 1.96
N LYS A 85 37.74 -16.52 1.58
CA LYS A 85 37.12 -15.26 1.18
C LYS A 85 36.28 -15.54 -0.08
N VAL A 86 34.99 -15.76 0.11
CA VAL A 86 34.02 -15.68 -0.99
C VAL A 86 34.04 -14.23 -1.43
N GLU A 87 34.46 -13.99 -2.67
CA GLU A 87 34.19 -12.74 -3.36
C GLU A 87 32.67 -12.57 -3.31
N THR A 88 32.20 -11.65 -2.49
CA THR A 88 30.82 -11.20 -2.53
C THR A 88 30.66 -10.52 -3.89
N GLU A 89 30.07 -11.21 -4.86
CA GLU A 89 29.47 -10.53 -6.00
C GLU A 89 28.57 -9.43 -5.43
N ASP A 90 28.84 -8.18 -5.81
CA ASP A 90 28.00 -7.05 -5.46
C ASP A 90 26.64 -7.24 -6.15
N VAL A 91 25.73 -7.98 -5.49
CA VAL A 91 24.37 -8.20 -5.99
C VAL A 91 23.67 -6.85 -6.04
N THR A 92 23.31 -6.40 -7.23
CA THR A 92 22.65 -5.11 -7.43
C THR A 92 21.15 -5.23 -7.13
N TRP A 93 20.47 -4.10 -6.94
CA TRP A 93 19.01 -4.12 -6.79
C TRP A 93 18.32 -4.62 -8.07
N GLN A 94 18.94 -4.38 -9.24
CA GLN A 94 18.47 -4.85 -10.53
C GLN A 94 18.48 -6.38 -10.59
N ASP A 95 19.51 -7.02 -10.02
CA ASP A 95 19.59 -8.48 -9.98
C ASP A 95 18.49 -9.07 -9.09
N ASN A 96 18.18 -8.43 -7.97
CA ASN A 96 17.04 -8.82 -7.11
C ASN A 96 15.70 -8.66 -7.84
N VAL A 97 15.50 -7.57 -8.58
CA VAL A 97 14.27 -7.36 -9.37
C VAL A 97 14.13 -8.47 -10.43
N LYS A 98 15.21 -8.80 -11.14
CA LYS A 98 15.23 -9.88 -12.14
C LYS A 98 14.93 -11.24 -11.52
N GLU A 99 15.55 -11.55 -10.39
CA GLU A 99 15.32 -12.79 -9.66
C GLU A 99 13.84 -12.93 -9.29
N ILE A 100 13.25 -11.90 -8.66
CA ILE A 100 11.84 -11.90 -8.26
C ILE A 100 10.92 -11.97 -9.49
N ALA A 101 11.24 -11.27 -10.57
CA ALA A 101 10.50 -11.33 -11.82
C ALA A 101 10.50 -12.75 -12.44
N SER A 102 11.60 -13.49 -12.28
CA SER A 102 11.75 -14.85 -12.81
C SER A 102 11.02 -15.93 -12.01
N LEU A 103 10.54 -15.62 -10.80
CA LEU A 103 9.82 -16.57 -9.95
C LEU A 103 8.55 -17.08 -10.66
N ASN A 104 8.28 -18.38 -10.52
CA ASN A 104 7.01 -18.97 -10.95
C ASN A 104 5.93 -18.78 -9.87
N SER A 105 5.70 -17.52 -9.49
CA SER A 105 4.77 -17.09 -8.45
C SER A 105 3.73 -16.12 -9.03
N PRO A 106 2.52 -16.02 -8.44
CA PRO A 106 1.52 -15.06 -8.90
C PRO A 106 1.98 -13.60 -8.69
N PRO A 107 1.43 -12.62 -9.44
CA PRO A 107 1.81 -11.21 -9.32
C PRO A 107 1.71 -10.64 -7.89
N THR A 108 0.73 -11.09 -7.10
CA THR A 108 0.57 -10.65 -5.71
C THR A 108 1.76 -11.06 -4.83
N GLU A 109 2.30 -12.26 -5.01
CA GLU A 109 3.43 -12.77 -4.23
C GLU A 109 4.75 -12.10 -4.66
N LYS A 110 4.93 -11.88 -5.98
CA LYS A 110 6.06 -11.09 -6.50
C LYS A 110 6.03 -9.66 -5.96
N PHE A 111 4.85 -9.05 -5.94
CA PHE A 111 4.62 -7.73 -5.35
C PHE A 111 5.00 -7.69 -3.87
N ASP A 112 4.52 -8.64 -3.07
CA ASP A 112 4.81 -8.69 -1.64
C ASP A 112 6.33 -8.85 -1.40
N THR A 113 6.98 -9.67 -2.22
CA THR A 113 8.43 -9.92 -2.15
C THR A 113 9.23 -8.67 -2.50
N ILE A 114 8.91 -7.98 -3.61
CA ILE A 114 9.65 -6.78 -3.99
C ILE A 114 9.43 -5.63 -3.02
N VAL A 115 8.22 -5.49 -2.45
CA VAL A 115 7.93 -4.45 -1.44
C VAL A 115 8.68 -4.75 -0.14
N ALA A 116 8.73 -6.01 0.28
CA ALA A 116 9.51 -6.42 1.46
C ALA A 116 11.01 -6.15 1.29
N TYR A 117 11.54 -6.39 0.09
CA TYR A 117 12.92 -6.06 -0.27
C TYR A 117 13.16 -4.54 -0.27
N ALA A 118 12.33 -3.77 -1.02
CA ALA A 118 12.44 -2.32 -1.14
C ALA A 118 12.40 -1.60 0.22
N LYS A 119 11.56 -2.07 1.16
CA LYS A 119 11.46 -1.53 2.52
C LYS A 119 12.78 -1.60 3.31
N LYS A 120 13.63 -2.59 3.01
CA LYS A 120 14.92 -2.81 3.69
C LYS A 120 16.12 -2.29 2.89
N TYR A 121 15.93 -1.90 1.63
CA TYR A 121 17.00 -1.50 0.73
C TYR A 121 17.74 -0.23 1.24
N PRO A 122 19.05 -0.24 1.47
CA PRO A 122 19.77 0.91 2.04
C PRO A 122 20.15 1.95 0.99
N ALA A 123 19.14 2.58 0.36
CA ALA A 123 19.34 3.57 -0.69
C ALA A 123 20.18 4.78 -0.24
N THR A 124 21.10 5.20 -1.09
CA THR A 124 21.82 6.47 -0.96
C THR A 124 20.99 7.64 -1.48
N LYS A 125 21.31 8.87 -1.06
CA LYS A 125 20.63 10.08 -1.60
C LYS A 125 20.77 10.22 -3.12
N ALA A 126 21.88 9.75 -3.70
CA ALA A 126 22.10 9.77 -5.13
C ALA A 126 21.12 8.83 -5.86
N GLU A 127 20.92 7.62 -5.34
CA GLU A 127 19.94 6.67 -5.89
C GLU A 127 18.51 7.15 -5.72
N ILE A 128 18.19 7.80 -4.59
CA ILE A 128 16.87 8.42 -4.40
C ILE A 128 16.60 9.42 -5.52
N LYS A 129 17.55 10.31 -5.82
CA LYS A 129 17.42 11.28 -6.91
C LYS A 129 17.30 10.61 -8.28
N GLU A 130 18.08 9.56 -8.53
CA GLU A 130 17.98 8.77 -9.77
C GLU A 130 16.59 8.14 -9.92
N PHE A 131 16.04 7.59 -8.84
CA PHE A 131 14.72 6.97 -8.85
C PHE A 131 13.61 7.99 -9.05
N GLU A 132 13.70 9.16 -8.41
CA GLU A 132 12.77 10.27 -8.66
C GLU A 132 12.78 10.70 -10.13
N ASP A 133 13.97 10.93 -10.70
CA ASP A 133 14.12 11.35 -12.10
C ASP A 133 13.58 10.30 -13.06
N TYR A 134 13.85 9.03 -12.80
CA TYR A 134 13.28 7.92 -13.56
C TYR A 134 11.75 7.92 -13.49
N ILE A 135 11.16 8.03 -12.29
CA ILE A 135 9.71 7.98 -12.09
C ILE A 135 9.01 9.15 -12.79
N ILE A 136 9.57 10.37 -12.67
CA ILE A 136 9.07 11.55 -13.37
C ILE A 136 9.18 11.36 -14.89
N ALA A 137 10.31 10.89 -15.39
CA ALA A 137 10.51 10.67 -16.82
C ALA A 137 9.54 9.63 -17.38
N GLU A 138 9.36 8.49 -16.72
CA GLU A 138 8.44 7.44 -17.15
C GLU A 138 6.99 7.93 -17.21
N TYR A 139 6.58 8.75 -16.25
CA TYR A 139 5.26 9.36 -16.25
C TYR A 139 5.10 10.41 -17.36
N LYS A 140 6.04 11.36 -17.48
CA LYS A 140 5.98 12.43 -18.50
C LYS A 140 6.01 11.87 -19.92
N ASN A 141 6.76 10.79 -20.13
CA ASN A 141 6.83 10.09 -21.41
C ASN A 141 5.67 9.12 -21.64
N LYS A 142 4.72 9.00 -20.70
CA LYS A 142 3.57 8.09 -20.75
C LYS A 142 3.97 6.62 -20.96
N LYS A 143 5.13 6.23 -20.41
CA LYS A 143 5.70 4.87 -20.54
C LYS A 143 5.42 3.98 -19.34
N TYR A 144 5.20 4.56 -18.15
CA TYR A 144 5.17 3.82 -16.88
C TYR A 144 4.19 2.62 -16.78
N LEU A 145 3.16 2.59 -17.63
CA LEU A 145 2.18 1.50 -17.76
C LEU A 145 2.12 0.89 -19.18
N ALA A 146 3.15 1.10 -20.01
CA ALA A 146 3.15 0.68 -21.41
C ALA A 146 3.32 -0.84 -21.56
N ASP A 147 3.94 -1.51 -20.58
CA ASP A 147 4.24 -2.94 -20.61
C ASP A 147 3.86 -3.64 -19.30
N VAL A 148 2.57 -3.62 -18.97
CA VAL A 148 2.05 -4.16 -17.69
C VAL A 148 2.19 -5.68 -17.55
N GLN A 149 2.50 -6.39 -18.64
CA GLN A 149 2.72 -7.85 -18.63
C GLN A 149 4.19 -8.22 -18.41
N ASN A 150 5.08 -7.23 -18.37
CA ASN A 150 6.50 -7.42 -18.11
C ASN A 150 6.78 -7.26 -16.62
N ASP A 151 6.96 -8.39 -15.95
CA ASP A 151 7.16 -8.45 -14.51
C ASP A 151 8.40 -7.67 -14.07
N GLU A 152 9.55 -7.82 -14.76
CA GLU A 152 10.79 -7.11 -14.41
C GLU A 152 10.59 -5.59 -14.47
N TYR A 153 9.93 -5.12 -15.53
CA TYR A 153 9.64 -3.71 -15.72
C TYR A 153 8.71 -3.16 -14.62
N MET A 154 7.58 -3.84 -14.37
CA MET A 154 6.60 -3.38 -13.38
C MET A 154 7.12 -3.49 -11.95
N LEU A 155 7.82 -4.57 -11.60
CA LEU A 155 8.47 -4.73 -10.30
C LEU A 155 9.59 -3.70 -10.12
N GLY A 156 10.32 -3.35 -11.18
CA GLY A 156 11.30 -2.27 -11.16
C GLY A 156 10.68 -0.89 -10.91
N ASN A 157 9.48 -0.63 -11.42
CA ASN A 157 8.72 0.59 -11.15
C ASN A 157 8.20 0.61 -9.70
N ILE A 158 7.68 -0.50 -9.20
CA ILE A 158 7.22 -0.67 -7.81
C ILE A 158 8.37 -0.52 -6.82
N PHE A 159 9.53 -1.11 -7.12
CA PHE A 159 10.73 -1.04 -6.28
C PHE A 159 11.16 0.42 -6.07
N LYS A 160 11.43 1.15 -7.17
CA LYS A 160 11.91 2.54 -7.12
C LYS A 160 10.93 3.43 -6.36
N SER A 161 9.64 3.32 -6.68
CA SER A 161 8.60 4.13 -6.04
C SER A 161 8.43 3.81 -4.56
N THR A 162 8.57 2.54 -4.15
CA THR A 162 8.55 2.15 -2.73
C THR A 162 9.77 2.69 -1.98
N VAL A 163 10.95 2.64 -2.58
CA VAL A 163 12.19 3.16 -1.98
C VAL A 163 12.11 4.67 -1.77
N VAL A 164 11.62 5.42 -2.77
CA VAL A 164 11.46 6.88 -2.69
C VAL A 164 10.37 7.26 -1.66
N ASN A 165 9.19 6.63 -1.70
CA ASN A 165 8.14 6.90 -0.68
C ASN A 165 8.65 6.66 0.74
N ARG A 166 9.43 5.58 0.95
CA ARG A 166 10.01 5.29 2.27
C ARG A 166 11.04 6.35 2.68
N TYR A 167 11.82 6.90 1.74
CA TYR A 167 12.82 7.92 2.04
C TYR A 167 12.18 9.20 2.60
N TYR A 168 11.06 9.65 2.03
CA TYR A 168 10.29 10.79 2.52
C TYR A 168 9.39 10.43 3.73
N GLY A 169 8.98 9.17 3.85
CA GLY A 169 8.17 8.71 4.98
C GLY A 169 6.80 9.40 5.01
N GLU A 170 6.47 9.99 6.15
CA GLU A 170 5.20 10.71 6.38
C GLU A 170 5.24 12.17 5.90
N GLU A 171 6.33 12.63 5.29
CA GLU A 171 6.44 13.99 4.80
C GLU A 171 5.52 14.24 3.59
N GLU A 172 4.63 15.22 3.72
CA GLU A 172 3.80 15.73 2.64
C GLU A 172 4.65 16.63 1.73
N THR A 173 5.34 16.02 0.78
CA THR A 173 6.09 16.73 -0.26
C THR A 173 5.47 16.49 -1.64
N PRO A 174 5.54 17.45 -2.57
CA PRO A 174 5.07 17.24 -3.93
C PRO A 174 5.65 15.99 -4.61
N ILE A 175 6.92 15.68 -4.34
CA ILE A 175 7.56 14.47 -4.88
C ILE A 175 7.01 13.19 -4.25
N ASN A 176 6.75 13.16 -2.94
CA ASN A 176 6.17 11.99 -2.28
C ASN A 176 4.73 11.74 -2.79
N ASP A 177 3.91 12.79 -2.93
CA ASP A 177 2.55 12.68 -3.49
C ASP A 177 2.55 12.15 -4.93
N PHE A 178 3.48 12.67 -5.75
CA PHE A 178 3.67 12.23 -7.12
C PHE A 178 4.04 10.74 -7.21
N VAL A 179 5.04 10.33 -6.43
CA VAL A 179 5.54 8.95 -6.40
C VAL A 179 4.50 8.00 -5.81
N PHE A 180 3.69 8.43 -4.84
CA PHE A 180 2.59 7.64 -4.31
C PHE A 180 1.53 7.34 -5.37
N GLY A 181 1.17 8.32 -6.21
CA GLY A 181 0.29 8.09 -7.37
C GLY A 181 0.88 7.10 -8.37
N PHE A 182 2.16 7.24 -8.70
CA PHE A 182 2.88 6.34 -9.59
C PHE A 182 2.91 4.90 -9.04
N TYR A 183 3.22 4.74 -7.76
CA TYR A 183 3.22 3.46 -7.05
C TYR A 183 1.83 2.82 -7.09
N GLN A 184 0.78 3.57 -6.79
CA GLN A 184 -0.61 3.07 -6.80
C GLN A 184 -0.98 2.50 -8.15
N ASN A 185 -0.76 3.27 -9.21
CA ASN A 185 -1.07 2.84 -10.57
C ASN A 185 -0.23 1.63 -10.99
N SER A 186 1.07 1.64 -10.69
CA SER A 186 1.98 0.53 -11.03
C SER A 186 1.56 -0.77 -10.33
N ASN A 187 1.24 -0.73 -9.04
CA ASN A 187 0.88 -1.97 -8.33
C ASN A 187 -0.53 -2.48 -8.67
N TYR A 188 -1.51 -1.60 -8.88
CA TYR A 188 -2.87 -2.04 -9.22
C TYR A 188 -2.93 -2.67 -10.61
N THR A 189 -2.20 -2.12 -11.56
CA THR A 189 -2.10 -2.69 -12.91
C THR A 189 -1.29 -3.98 -12.93
N PHE A 190 -0.15 -4.03 -12.23
CA PHE A 190 0.67 -5.24 -12.13
C PHE A 190 -0.10 -6.42 -11.51
N LYS A 191 -0.90 -6.18 -10.47
CA LYS A 191 -1.75 -7.21 -9.84
C LYS A 191 -3.01 -7.53 -10.64
N GLY A 192 -3.25 -6.87 -11.77
CA GLY A 192 -4.45 -7.03 -12.58
C GLY A 192 -5.74 -6.54 -11.90
N LEU A 193 -5.63 -5.68 -10.88
CA LEU A 193 -6.77 -5.11 -10.15
C LEU A 193 -7.43 -3.97 -10.93
N GLU A 194 -6.65 -3.26 -11.75
CA GLU A 194 -7.09 -2.14 -12.56
C GLU A 194 -6.56 -2.26 -13.99
N SER A 195 -7.37 -1.82 -14.97
CA SER A 195 -6.89 -1.63 -16.34
C SER A 195 -6.19 -0.26 -16.47
N THR A 196 -5.24 -0.14 -17.40
CA THR A 196 -4.50 1.11 -17.64
C THR A 196 -5.37 2.31 -18.00
N ASN A 197 -6.63 2.08 -18.41
CA ASN A 197 -7.58 3.14 -18.79
C ASN A 197 -8.71 3.36 -17.77
N SER A 198 -8.63 2.73 -16.59
CA SER A 198 -9.70 2.82 -15.59
C SER A 198 -9.83 4.22 -14.99
N ASN A 199 -10.98 4.49 -14.37
CA ASN A 199 -11.21 5.76 -13.69
C ASN A 199 -10.29 5.95 -12.48
N ALA A 200 -9.91 4.85 -11.81
CA ALA A 200 -8.96 4.89 -10.70
C ALA A 200 -7.57 5.32 -11.17
N ILE A 201 -7.06 4.73 -12.26
CA ILE A 201 -5.78 5.13 -12.86
C ILE A 201 -5.80 6.61 -13.24
N LYS A 202 -6.81 7.04 -14.00
CA LYS A 202 -6.96 8.45 -14.41
C LYS A 202 -7.10 9.41 -13.23
N TYR A 203 -7.72 8.97 -12.13
CA TYR A 203 -7.83 9.78 -10.92
C TYR A 203 -6.47 10.02 -10.30
N ASN A 204 -5.66 8.98 -10.15
CA ASN A 204 -4.30 9.09 -9.64
C ASN A 204 -3.41 9.91 -10.57
N GLU A 205 -3.54 9.75 -11.89
CA GLU A 205 -2.80 10.57 -12.87
C GLU A 205 -3.10 12.07 -12.72
N ARG A 206 -4.35 12.46 -12.45
CA ARG A 206 -4.68 13.86 -12.14
C ARG A 206 -4.02 14.36 -10.86
N GLN A 207 -3.87 13.51 -9.84
CA GLN A 207 -3.14 13.88 -8.63
C GLN A 207 -1.65 14.03 -8.92
N MET A 208 -1.09 13.13 -9.73
CA MET A 208 0.29 13.22 -10.20
C MET A 208 0.52 14.49 -11.03
N ASP A 209 -0.40 14.87 -11.92
CA ASP A 209 -0.31 16.12 -12.68
C ASP A 209 -0.25 17.34 -11.75
N ASN A 210 -1.10 17.39 -10.70
CA ASN A 210 -1.09 18.48 -9.72
C ASN A 210 0.24 18.52 -8.94
N ALA A 211 0.73 17.37 -8.50
CA ALA A 211 1.99 17.25 -7.77
C ALA A 211 3.19 17.63 -8.66
N LEU A 212 3.17 17.25 -9.93
CA LEU A 212 4.21 17.59 -10.91
C LEU A 212 4.32 19.10 -11.13
N VAL A 213 3.20 19.80 -11.22
CA VAL A 213 3.20 21.28 -11.28
C VAL A 213 3.89 21.87 -10.05
N ALA A 214 3.68 21.32 -8.86
CA ALA A 214 4.34 21.81 -7.64
C ALA A 214 5.82 21.41 -7.54
N ILE A 215 6.27 20.35 -8.23
CA ILE A 215 7.70 19.99 -8.33
C ILE A 215 8.44 20.94 -9.28
N GLU A 216 7.79 21.42 -10.33
CA GLU A 216 8.41 22.21 -11.41
C GLU A 216 8.45 23.73 -11.15
N ASN A 217 7.80 24.21 -10.09
CA ASN A 217 7.73 25.63 -9.71
C ASN A 217 8.52 25.91 -8.43
#